data_AF-A0A150U040-F1
#
_entry.id   AF-A0A150U040-F1
#
_cell.length_a   1.000
_cell.length_b   1.000
_cell.length_c   1.000
_cell.angle_alpha   90.00
_cell.angle_beta   90.00
_cell.angle_gamma   90.00
#
_symmetry.space_group_name_H-M   'P 1'
#
loop_
_entity.id
_entity.type
_entity.pdbx_description
1 polymer ?
#
loop_
_entity_poly.entity_id
_entity_poly.type
_entity_poly.pdbx_seq_one_letter_code
_entity_poly.pdbx_strand_id
1 'polypeptide(L)'
;MGLGDAPGHRRAREDPRRQGRSDDEAPQWFGDGFGATFSGKTTTLPFDAHSIVALVAPRPIIVQEGKSDGWNNNRNGGPYQAVWAAREVFEALGIEDHIGWVAEDHSHGVMTPREADAILGFAERFLLGKDVTTEQ
;
A
#
# COMPACT_ATOMS: atom_id res chain seq x y z
N MET A 1 -36.36 30.36 32.59
CA MET A 1 -35.11 30.93 32.03
C MET A 1 -33.97 30.36 32.87
N GLY A 2 -33.02 29.56 32.39
CA GLY A 2 -32.71 29.03 31.07
C GLY A 2 -31.60 27.98 31.19
N LEU A 3 -31.61 27.04 30.23
CA LEU A 3 -30.49 26.24 29.71
C LEU A 3 -29.81 25.23 30.64
N GLY A 4 -30.05 23.95 30.31
CA GLY A 4 -29.28 22.82 30.80
C GLY A 4 -27.93 22.70 30.10
N ASP A 5 -26.95 22.19 30.83
CA ASP A 5 -25.62 21.94 30.32
C ASP A 5 -25.51 20.45 29.95
N ALA A 6 -25.35 20.17 28.65
CA ALA A 6 -25.17 18.82 28.12
C ALA A 6 -23.72 18.37 28.34
N PRO A 7 -23.45 17.10 28.70
CA PRO A 7 -22.09 16.65 28.95
C PRO A 7 -21.26 16.68 27.66
N GLY A 8 -20.13 17.39 27.73
CA GLY A 8 -19.25 17.65 26.61
C GLY A 8 -18.80 16.39 25.85
N HIS A 9 -18.83 16.51 24.53
CA HIS A 9 -18.12 15.64 23.61
C HIS A 9 -16.61 15.69 23.91
N ARG A 10 -16.11 14.75 24.72
CA ARG A 10 -14.71 14.33 24.62
C ARG A 10 -14.55 13.68 23.25
N ARG A 11 -13.90 14.35 22.30
CA ARG A 11 -13.35 13.66 21.12
C ARG A 11 -12.44 12.56 21.67
N ALA A 12 -12.84 11.31 21.48
CA ALA A 12 -11.94 10.20 21.70
C ALA A 12 -10.73 10.46 20.80
N ARG A 13 -9.55 10.60 21.41
CA ARG A 13 -8.30 10.47 20.64
C ARG A 13 -8.32 9.02 20.14
N GLU A 14 -8.31 8.83 18.83
CA GLU A 14 -8.09 7.51 18.25
C GLU A 14 -6.77 6.98 18.82
N ASP A 15 -6.84 5.86 19.55
CA ASP A 15 -5.64 5.17 20.02
C ASP A 15 -5.03 4.44 18.81
N PRO A 16 -3.82 4.82 18.35
CA PRO A 16 -3.18 4.16 17.21
C PRO A 16 -2.95 2.66 17.45
N ARG A 17 -3.03 2.19 18.70
CA ARG A 17 -2.87 0.78 19.10
C ARG A 17 -4.15 -0.04 18.99
N ARG A 18 -5.25 0.54 18.48
CA ARG A 18 -6.55 -0.13 18.28
C ARG A 18 -6.94 -0.23 16.81
N GLN A 19 -5.97 -0.32 15.92
CA GLN A 19 -6.25 -0.70 14.54
C GLN A 19 -6.51 -2.21 14.51
N GLY A 20 -7.71 -2.64 14.05
CA GLY A 20 -8.01 -4.06 13.96
C GLY A 20 -7.15 -4.74 12.91
N ARG A 21 -6.89 -6.04 13.09
CA ARG A 21 -6.12 -6.80 12.11
C ARG A 21 -7.02 -7.07 10.90
N SER A 22 -6.49 -6.92 9.68
CA SER A 22 -7.30 -7.01 8.46
C SER A 22 -8.01 -8.35 8.31
N ASP A 23 -7.41 -9.43 8.78
CA ASP A 23 -7.99 -10.77 8.79
C ASP A 23 -9.10 -10.97 9.84
N ASP A 24 -9.15 -10.13 10.88
CA ASP A 24 -10.26 -10.09 11.84
C ASP A 24 -11.43 -9.26 11.29
N GLU A 25 -11.14 -8.12 10.64
CA GLU A 25 -12.16 -7.18 10.13
C GLU A 25 -12.76 -7.63 8.79
N ALA A 26 -11.97 -8.30 7.96
CA ALA A 26 -12.37 -8.74 6.63
C ALA A 26 -11.80 -10.13 6.28
N PRO A 27 -12.17 -11.18 7.05
CA PRO A 27 -11.66 -12.53 6.84
C PRO A 27 -11.91 -13.06 5.43
N GLN A 28 -13.00 -12.63 4.77
CA GLN A 28 -13.37 -13.02 3.41
C GLN A 28 -12.39 -12.55 2.32
N TRP A 29 -11.44 -11.65 2.62
CA TRP A 29 -10.40 -11.25 1.67
C TRP A 29 -9.25 -12.25 1.58
N PHE A 30 -9.14 -13.15 2.56
CA PHE A 30 -8.06 -14.13 2.64
C PHE A 30 -8.60 -15.55 2.47
N GLY A 31 -7.72 -16.47 2.06
CA GLY A 31 -8.07 -17.88 2.00
C GLY A 31 -8.44 -18.44 3.38
N ASP A 32 -9.28 -19.48 3.37
CA ASP A 32 -9.73 -20.15 4.60
C ASP A 32 -8.53 -20.52 5.50
N GLY A 33 -8.63 -20.17 6.78
CA GLY A 33 -7.62 -20.49 7.78
C GLY A 33 -6.41 -19.54 7.82
N PHE A 34 -6.31 -18.53 6.95
CA PHE A 34 -5.20 -17.57 6.97
C PHE A 34 -5.06 -16.88 8.34
N GLY A 35 -6.12 -16.21 8.81
CA GLY A 35 -6.12 -15.54 10.10
C GLY A 35 -5.93 -16.52 11.27
N ALA A 36 -6.63 -17.66 11.24
CA ALA A 36 -6.47 -18.68 12.28
C ALA A 36 -5.02 -19.19 12.43
N THR A 37 -4.27 -19.23 11.33
CA THR A 37 -2.90 -19.75 11.31
C THR A 37 -1.87 -18.67 11.62
N PHE A 38 -1.98 -17.51 10.98
CA PHE A 38 -0.90 -16.51 10.92
C PHE A 38 -1.17 -15.23 11.70
N SER A 39 -2.38 -15.00 12.20
CA SER A 39 -2.70 -13.77 12.91
C SER A 39 -1.88 -13.64 14.20
N GLY A 40 -1.15 -12.53 14.34
CA GLY A 40 -0.19 -12.32 15.43
C GLY A 40 1.09 -13.17 15.35
N LYS A 41 1.30 -13.89 14.24
CA LYS A 41 2.46 -14.77 13.97
C LYS A 41 3.04 -14.52 12.57
N THR A 42 3.04 -13.26 12.12
CA THR A 42 3.43 -12.88 10.75
C THR A 42 4.83 -13.36 10.36
N THR A 43 5.76 -13.46 11.32
CA THR A 43 7.13 -13.98 11.10
C THR A 43 7.20 -15.47 10.76
N THR A 44 6.08 -16.20 10.84
CA THR A 44 5.98 -17.62 10.46
C THR A 44 5.47 -17.82 9.04
N LEU A 45 5.06 -16.75 8.35
CA LEU A 45 4.70 -16.81 6.93
C LEU A 45 5.95 -17.12 6.10
N PRO A 46 5.88 -18.06 5.15
CA PRO A 46 7.02 -18.38 4.26
C PRO A 46 7.16 -17.39 3.10
N PHE A 47 6.34 -16.34 3.04
CA PHE A 47 6.32 -15.28 2.04
C PHE A 47 5.77 -13.98 2.66
N ASP A 48 5.92 -12.87 1.96
CA ASP A 48 5.35 -11.57 2.36
C ASP A 48 4.88 -10.79 1.12
N ALA A 49 4.35 -9.58 1.28
CA ALA A 49 3.77 -8.78 0.20
C ALA A 49 4.74 -8.52 -0.97
N HIS A 50 6.04 -8.38 -0.71
CA HIS A 50 7.06 -8.26 -1.77
C HIS A 50 7.06 -9.47 -2.72
N SER A 51 6.77 -10.67 -2.22
CA SER A 51 6.67 -11.88 -3.03
C SER A 51 5.48 -11.79 -4.01
N ILE A 52 4.37 -11.18 -3.59
CA ILE A 52 3.20 -10.95 -4.46
C ILE A 52 3.52 -9.94 -5.55
N VAL A 53 4.20 -8.84 -5.22
CA VAL A 53 4.65 -7.84 -6.20
C VAL A 53 5.61 -8.49 -7.22
N ALA A 54 6.54 -9.32 -6.74
CA ALA A 54 7.50 -10.03 -7.60
C ALA A 54 6.83 -11.00 -8.61
N LEU A 55 5.68 -11.59 -8.28
CA LEU A 55 4.91 -12.43 -9.22
C LEU A 55 4.39 -11.68 -10.45
N VAL A 56 4.44 -10.34 -10.43
CA VAL A 56 4.05 -9.54 -11.60
C VAL A 56 5.13 -9.56 -12.67
N ALA A 57 6.41 -9.67 -12.30
CA ALA A 57 7.51 -9.77 -13.25
C ALA A 57 7.28 -10.91 -14.27
N PRO A 58 7.59 -10.71 -15.57
CA PRO A 58 8.22 -9.53 -16.16
C PRO A 58 7.22 -8.44 -16.60
N ARG A 59 5.94 -8.52 -16.24
CA ARG A 59 4.97 -7.47 -16.57
C ARG A 59 5.23 -6.23 -15.72
N PRO A 60 4.87 -5.04 -16.22
CA PRO A 60 5.08 -3.80 -15.49
C PRO A 60 4.08 -3.62 -14.35
N ILE A 61 4.53 -2.99 -13.26
CA ILE A 61 3.73 -2.61 -12.10
C ILE A 61 4.21 -1.28 -11.53
N ILE A 62 3.27 -0.39 -11.21
CA ILE A 62 3.51 0.80 -10.40
C ILE A 62 2.61 0.73 -9.16
N VAL A 63 3.18 1.01 -7.98
CA VAL A 63 2.45 1.07 -6.71
C VAL A 63 2.33 2.53 -6.27
N GLN A 64 1.10 2.95 -5.98
CA GLN A 64 0.77 4.31 -5.53
C GLN A 64 0.27 4.29 -4.10
N GLU A 65 0.78 5.20 -3.27
CA GLU A 65 0.53 5.20 -1.83
C GLU A 65 0.46 6.61 -1.21
N GLY A 66 -0.51 6.85 -0.32
CA GLY A 66 -0.61 8.13 0.41
C GLY A 66 0.16 8.11 1.73
N LYS A 67 1.20 8.95 1.89
CA LYS A 67 2.09 8.94 3.08
C LYS A 67 1.37 9.19 4.40
N SER A 68 0.27 9.95 4.36
CA SER A 68 -0.53 10.29 5.55
C SER A 68 -1.60 9.25 5.89
N ASP A 69 -1.84 8.26 5.02
CA ASP A 69 -2.67 7.10 5.34
C ASP A 69 -1.95 6.21 6.36
N GLY A 70 -2.50 6.13 7.56
CA GLY A 70 -1.94 5.31 8.63
C GLY A 70 -2.36 3.85 8.53
N TRP A 71 -3.50 3.57 7.91
CA TRP A 71 -4.11 2.23 7.90
C TRP A 71 -3.33 1.27 6.99
N ASN A 72 -2.84 1.74 5.85
CA ASN A 72 -2.02 0.95 4.91
C ASN A 72 -0.54 0.80 5.33
N ASN A 73 -0.19 1.15 6.57
CA ASN A 73 1.16 1.06 7.11
C ASN A 73 2.20 1.95 6.39
N ASN A 74 1.79 3.00 5.66
CA ASN A 74 2.73 3.90 4.98
C ASN A 74 3.61 4.69 5.93
N ARG A 75 3.09 5.05 7.11
CA ARG A 75 3.90 5.74 8.14
C ARG A 75 5.12 4.93 8.60
N ASN A 76 5.04 3.60 8.54
CA ASN A 76 6.15 2.71 8.89
C ASN A 76 6.86 2.16 7.64
N GLY A 77 6.53 2.64 6.45
CA GLY A 77 7.18 2.27 5.20
C GLY A 77 6.86 0.87 4.68
N GLY A 78 5.76 0.24 5.11
CA GLY A 78 5.43 -1.14 4.73
C GLY A 78 5.36 -1.36 3.21
N PRO A 79 4.48 -0.65 2.48
CA PRO A 79 4.38 -0.80 1.03
C PRO A 79 5.68 -0.40 0.30
N TYR A 80 6.38 0.63 0.76
CA TYR A 80 7.71 1.01 0.23
C TYR A 80 8.68 -0.18 0.32
N GLN A 81 8.84 -0.76 1.51
CA GLN A 81 9.72 -1.92 1.72
C GLN A 81 9.33 -3.12 0.85
N ALA A 82 8.02 -3.35 0.66
CA ALA A 82 7.55 -4.42 -0.20
C ALA A 82 7.96 -4.23 -1.67
N VAL A 83 7.86 -3.00 -2.19
CA VAL A 83 8.25 -2.69 -3.58
C VAL A 83 9.77 -2.78 -3.76
N TRP A 84 10.55 -2.21 -2.84
CA TRP A 84 12.02 -2.26 -2.95
C TRP A 84 12.57 -3.68 -2.81
N ALA A 85 12.00 -4.52 -1.96
CA ALA A 85 12.38 -5.93 -1.90
C ALA A 85 11.98 -6.70 -3.16
N ALA A 86 10.86 -6.36 -3.80
CA ALA A 86 10.44 -6.96 -5.07
C ALA A 86 11.30 -6.51 -6.25
N ARG A 87 11.83 -5.28 -6.21
CA ARG A 87 12.69 -4.69 -7.25
C ARG A 87 13.93 -5.55 -7.54
N GLU A 88 14.47 -6.23 -6.54
CA GLU A 88 15.59 -7.18 -6.71
C GLU A 88 15.29 -8.26 -7.78
N VAL A 89 14.04 -8.70 -7.90
CA VAL A 89 13.63 -9.67 -8.93
C VAL A 89 13.60 -9.03 -10.32
N PHE A 90 13.17 -7.77 -10.41
CA PHE A 90 13.16 -7.01 -11.67
C PHE A 90 14.59 -6.67 -12.13
N GLU A 91 15.48 -6.31 -11.20
CA GLU A 91 16.92 -6.11 -11.41
C GLU A 91 17.59 -7.40 -11.89
N ALA A 92 17.31 -8.53 -11.24
CA ALA A 92 17.85 -9.83 -11.67
C ALA A 92 17.42 -10.24 -13.09
N LEU A 93 16.29 -9.71 -13.58
CA LEU A 93 15.78 -9.93 -14.92
C LEU A 93 16.21 -8.85 -15.94
N GLY A 94 16.88 -7.78 -15.50
CA GLY A 94 17.31 -6.66 -16.33
C GLY A 94 16.15 -5.81 -16.87
N ILE A 95 15.09 -5.66 -16.07
CA ILE A 95 13.85 -4.93 -16.39
C ILE A 95 13.47 -3.98 -15.25
N GLU A 96 14.45 -3.26 -14.72
CA GLU A 96 14.28 -2.32 -13.59
C GLU A 96 13.22 -1.25 -13.87
N ASP A 97 13.04 -0.89 -15.14
CA ASP A 97 12.05 0.10 -15.59
C ASP A 97 10.60 -0.42 -15.57
N HIS A 98 10.39 -1.72 -15.33
CA HIS A 98 9.08 -2.35 -15.22
C HIS A 98 8.48 -2.28 -13.80
N ILE A 99 9.22 -1.82 -12.79
CA ILE A 99 8.69 -1.62 -11.43
C ILE A 99 8.83 -0.16 -11.00
N GLY A 100 7.75 0.42 -10.47
CA GLY A 100 7.72 1.80 -10.02
C GLY A 100 7.01 1.99 -8.69
N TRP A 101 7.38 3.07 -8.01
CA TRP A 101 6.78 3.51 -6.76
C TRP A 101 6.49 5.01 -6.84
N VAL A 102 5.31 5.43 -6.41
CA VAL A 102 4.99 6.85 -6.24
C VAL A 102 4.19 7.06 -4.97
N ALA A 103 4.55 8.07 -4.19
CA ALA A 103 3.83 8.39 -2.96
C ALA A 103 3.92 9.87 -2.61
N GLU A 104 2.78 10.50 -2.36
CA GLU A 104 2.67 11.89 -1.95
C GLU A 104 2.02 12.05 -0.56
N ASP A 105 2.10 13.24 0.02
CA ASP A 105 1.51 13.50 1.34
C ASP A 105 0.01 13.83 1.25
N HIS A 106 -0.82 12.79 1.32
CA HIS A 106 -2.28 12.90 1.41
C HIS A 106 -2.89 11.71 2.15
N SER A 107 -4.17 11.84 2.52
CA SER A 107 -4.94 10.80 3.19
C SER A 107 -5.47 9.74 2.22
N HIS A 108 -6.13 8.72 2.79
CA HIS A 108 -6.81 7.64 2.09
C HIS A 108 -7.69 8.12 0.92
N GLY A 109 -7.62 7.41 -0.21
CA GLY A 109 -8.51 7.60 -1.36
C GLY A 109 -8.28 8.89 -2.16
N VAL A 110 -7.14 9.55 -1.99
CA VAL A 110 -6.76 10.75 -2.76
C VAL A 110 -5.67 10.37 -3.77
N MET A 111 -5.73 10.97 -4.96
CA MET A 111 -4.68 10.91 -5.98
C MET A 111 -4.25 12.34 -6.31
N THR A 112 -2.96 12.60 -6.24
CA THR A 112 -2.36 13.89 -6.60
C THR A 112 -2.05 13.95 -8.10
N PRO A 113 -1.86 15.16 -8.68
CA PRO A 113 -1.41 15.29 -10.05
C PRO A 113 -0.08 14.57 -10.34
N ARG A 114 0.88 14.60 -9.40
CA ARG A 114 2.18 13.94 -9.58
C ARG A 114 2.06 12.42 -9.67
N GLU A 115 1.20 11.82 -8.86
CA GLU A 115 0.92 10.39 -8.90
C GLU A 115 0.17 10.01 -10.17
N ALA A 116 -0.80 10.83 -10.59
CA ALA A 116 -1.49 10.65 -11.86
C ALA A 116 -0.49 10.67 -13.03
N ASP A 117 0.43 11.63 -13.07
CA ASP A 117 1.47 11.73 -14.10
C ASP A 117 2.38 10.50 -14.12
N ALA A 118 2.79 10.00 -12.94
CA ALA A 118 3.61 8.78 -12.85
C ALA A 118 2.88 7.53 -13.39
N ILE A 119 1.61 7.35 -13.01
CA ILE A 119 0.76 6.25 -13.48
C ILE A 119 0.52 6.36 -14.99
N LEU A 120 0.24 7.57 -15.50
CA LEU A 120 0.07 7.82 -16.92
C LEU A 120 1.37 7.54 -17.69
N GLY A 121 2.54 7.89 -17.16
CA GLY A 121 3.83 7.53 -17.75
C GLY A 121 4.02 6.02 -17.93
N PHE A 122 3.63 5.22 -16.92
CA PHE A 122 3.61 3.76 -17.04
C PHE A 122 2.66 3.27 -18.14
N ALA A 123 1.44 3.82 -18.19
CA ALA A 123 0.46 3.46 -19.22
C ALA A 123 0.97 3.84 -20.62
N GLU A 124 1.57 5.02 -20.77
CA GLU A 124 2.17 5.47 -22.01
C GLU A 124 3.27 4.54 -22.50
N ARG A 125 4.19 4.13 -21.61
CA ARG A 125 5.26 3.20 -21.94
C ARG A 125 4.73 1.81 -22.31
N PHE A 126 3.94 1.22 -21.43
CA PHE A 126 3.66 -0.21 -21.48
C PHE A 126 2.33 -0.61 -22.11
N LEU A 127 1.35 0.29 -22.16
CA LEU A 127 0.07 0.05 -22.81
C LEU A 127 0.01 0.71 -24.20
N LEU A 128 0.69 1.84 -24.38
CA LEU A 128 0.66 2.61 -25.64
C LEU A 128 1.95 2.53 -26.46
N GLY A 129 3.00 1.88 -25.94
CA GLY A 129 4.27 1.69 -26.67
C GLY A 129 5.04 2.97 -26.94
N LYS A 130 4.82 4.03 -26.14
CA LYS A 130 5.56 5.28 -26.26
C LYS A 130 6.98 5.13 -25.68
N ASP A 131 7.90 5.92 -26.21
CA ASP A 131 9.26 6.00 -25.69
C ASP A 131 9.35 7.11 -24.62
N VAL A 132 8.94 6.76 -23.40
CA VAL A 132 8.96 7.62 -22.22
C VAL A 132 9.63 6.86 -21.07
N THR A 133 10.31 7.60 -20.19
CA THR A 133 10.88 7.04 -18.95
C THR A 133 9.79 6.80 -17.92
N THR A 134 9.94 5.74 -17.14
CA THR A 134 9.01 5.36 -16.07
C THR A 134 9.54 5.80 -14.70
N GLU A 135 8.60 6.06 -13.77
CA GLU A 135 8.92 6.29 -12.36
C GLU A 135 9.58 5.04 -11.75
N GLN A 136 10.59 5.21 -10.91
CA GLN A 136 11.36 4.13 -10.30
C GLN A 136 11.45 4.27 -8.77
#